data_AF-A0A0F9QBX7-F1
#
_entry.id   AF-A0A0F9QBX7-F1
#
_cell.length_a   1.000
_cell.length_b   1.000
_cell.length_c   1.000
_cell.angle_alpha   90.00
_cell.angle_beta   90.00
_cell.angle_gamma   90.00
#
_symmetry.space_group_name_H-M   'P 1'
#
loop_
_entity.id
_entity.type
_entity.pdbx_description
1 polymer ?
#
loop_
_entity_poly.entity_id
_entity_poly.type
_entity_poly.pdbx_seq_one_letter_code
_entity_poly.pdbx_strand_id
1 'polypeptide(L)'
;MTALTVESTNQTLANAGISMRVTHRGLQLVSKMELFAKALAHCTSNSKARDDLITILSHYNDQPELVVAANQSQYQNMHEPVSSKNNKAQESVGHHHAQNSATGQQPQLTENQTEISQASSPNSPVEQPHTDNSSQEFIGHHVYGKNAAIYFSYDKTRNGDNTIAIDGAMSLGPRQYDWTKKLRIQITRSDLPNVAAVVFGLLKKVELSNYGADNTKRLMIENQGNKYFVNMSAKGYNQIAVPISASDIFEVRGLILAQLIKNRPEIGTEGVLANLKCHAVMIKQANQQ
;
A
#
# COMPACT_ATOMS: atom_id res chain seq x y z
N MET A 1 -22.01 15.26 -7.92
CA MET A 1 -20.74 15.58 -7.22
C MET A 1 -20.01 16.59 -8.06
N THR A 2 -19.37 17.60 -7.46
CA THR A 2 -18.46 18.50 -8.21
C THR A 2 -17.29 17.68 -8.74
N ALA A 3 -16.85 17.92 -9.97
CA ALA A 3 -15.66 17.26 -10.51
C ALA A 3 -14.42 17.71 -9.71
N LEU A 4 -13.54 16.77 -9.36
CA LEU A 4 -12.27 17.12 -8.72
C LEU A 4 -11.41 17.92 -9.70
N THR A 5 -11.00 19.12 -9.30
CA THR A 5 -10.04 19.95 -10.05
C THR A 5 -8.65 19.84 -9.40
N VAL A 6 -7.61 20.16 -10.17
CA VAL A 6 -6.22 20.20 -9.66
C VAL A 6 -6.12 21.18 -8.48
N GLU A 7 -6.75 22.34 -8.62
CA GLU A 7 -6.86 23.38 -7.60
C GLU A 7 -7.56 22.90 -6.32
N SER A 8 -8.80 22.40 -6.40
CA SER A 8 -9.55 21.94 -5.22
C SER A 8 -8.91 20.74 -4.54
N THR A 9 -8.28 19.84 -5.31
CA THR A 9 -7.48 18.73 -4.77
C THR A 9 -6.26 19.25 -4.01
N ASN A 10 -5.48 20.15 -4.63
CA ASN A 10 -4.27 20.71 -4.02
C ASN A 10 -4.55 21.60 -2.81
N GLN A 11 -5.67 22.33 -2.80
CA GLN A 11 -6.12 23.07 -1.63
C GLN A 11 -6.51 22.13 -0.49
N THR A 12 -7.19 21.02 -0.79
CA THR A 12 -7.52 19.99 0.21
C THR A 12 -6.26 19.34 0.80
N LEU A 13 -5.27 19.02 -0.04
CA LEU A 13 -3.96 18.55 0.40
C LEU A 13 -3.23 19.58 1.29
N ALA A 14 -3.26 20.87 0.91
CA ALA A 14 -2.67 21.94 1.71
C ALA A 14 -3.35 22.08 3.08
N ASN A 15 -4.68 22.07 3.12
CA ASN A 15 -5.49 22.16 4.34
C ASN A 15 -5.29 20.96 5.27
N ALA A 16 -4.92 19.79 4.74
CA ALA A 16 -4.57 18.60 5.50
C ALA A 16 -3.10 18.57 5.97
N GLY A 17 -2.31 19.62 5.70
CA GLY A 17 -0.89 19.70 6.05
C GLY A 17 0.02 18.81 5.19
N ILE A 18 -0.43 18.36 4.02
CA ILE A 18 0.35 17.53 3.10
C ILE A 18 1.17 18.45 2.18
N SER A 19 2.49 18.24 2.11
CA SER A 19 3.39 19.04 1.26
C SER A 19 3.42 18.61 -0.21
N MET A 20 2.88 17.45 -0.56
CA MET A 20 2.78 16.98 -1.96
C MET A 20 1.59 17.60 -2.69
N ARG A 21 1.71 17.80 -4.00
CA ARG A 21 0.70 18.37 -4.90
C ARG A 21 0.58 17.53 -6.15
N VAL A 22 -0.65 17.32 -6.64
CA VAL A 22 -0.89 16.63 -7.91
C VAL A 22 -0.82 17.61 -9.08
N THR A 23 -0.28 17.16 -10.21
CA THR A 23 -0.44 17.83 -11.51
C THR A 23 -1.79 17.46 -12.13
N HIS A 24 -2.11 18.01 -13.31
CA HIS A 24 -3.27 17.55 -14.08
C HIS A 24 -3.16 16.07 -14.47
N ARG A 25 -1.97 15.61 -14.89
CA ARG A 25 -1.71 14.21 -15.26
C ARG A 25 -1.74 13.28 -14.04
N GLY A 26 -1.19 13.74 -12.91
CA GLY A 26 -1.30 13.05 -11.62
C GLY A 26 -2.76 12.87 -11.20
N LEU A 27 -3.57 13.93 -11.23
CA LEU A 27 -4.98 13.86 -10.90
C LEU A 27 -5.76 12.90 -11.81
N GLN A 28 -5.51 12.91 -13.13
CA GLN A 28 -6.13 11.94 -14.07
C GLN A 28 -5.78 10.47 -13.76
N LEU A 29 -4.69 10.20 -13.05
CA LEU A 29 -4.30 8.88 -12.59
C LEU A 29 -4.95 8.57 -11.23
N VAL A 30 -4.68 9.37 -10.19
CA VAL A 30 -5.10 9.06 -8.81
C VAL A 30 -6.61 9.21 -8.59
N SER A 31 -7.32 10.05 -9.35
CA SER A 31 -8.79 10.16 -9.25
C SER A 31 -9.54 8.87 -9.63
N LYS A 32 -8.90 7.95 -10.36
CA LYS A 32 -9.44 6.62 -10.68
C LYS A 32 -9.32 5.63 -9.51
N MET A 33 -8.53 5.97 -8.48
CA MET A 33 -8.32 5.13 -7.31
C MET A 33 -9.38 5.45 -6.24
N GLU A 34 -10.31 4.52 -6.00
CA GLU A 34 -11.38 4.71 -5.01
C GLU A 34 -10.84 5.10 -3.61
N LEU A 35 -9.68 4.52 -3.23
CA LEU A 35 -8.99 4.83 -1.99
C LEU A 35 -8.51 6.29 -1.92
N PHE A 36 -8.01 6.85 -3.03
CA PHE A 36 -7.60 8.27 -3.09
C PHE A 36 -8.80 9.19 -2.89
N ALA A 37 -9.90 8.94 -3.60
CA ALA A 37 -11.12 9.76 -3.48
C ALA A 37 -11.70 9.72 -2.05
N LYS A 38 -11.73 8.54 -1.41
CA LYS A 38 -12.14 8.39 -0.01
C LYS A 38 -11.19 9.06 0.97
N ALA A 39 -9.88 8.93 0.77
CA ALA A 39 -8.88 9.56 1.64
C ALA A 39 -8.89 11.10 1.52
N LEU A 40 -9.05 11.64 0.30
CA LEU A 40 -9.18 13.07 0.03
C LEU A 40 -10.38 13.68 0.75
N ALA A 41 -11.52 12.98 0.77
CA ALA A 41 -12.74 13.44 1.45
C ALA A 41 -12.64 13.54 2.98
N HIS A 42 -11.61 12.95 3.61
CA HIS A 42 -11.50 12.84 5.07
C HIS A 42 -10.15 13.29 5.66
N CYS A 43 -9.15 13.61 4.83
CA CYS A 43 -7.78 13.93 5.28
C CYS A 43 -7.62 15.16 6.19
N THR A 44 -8.56 16.10 6.18
CA THR A 44 -8.52 17.28 7.06
C THR A 44 -8.98 16.98 8.50
N SER A 45 -9.66 15.86 8.74
CA SER A 45 -10.20 15.49 10.07
C SER A 45 -9.84 14.07 10.53
N ASN A 46 -9.28 13.24 9.66
CA ASN A 46 -8.80 11.89 9.98
C ASN A 46 -7.31 11.77 9.61
N SER A 47 -6.46 11.63 10.63
CA SER A 47 -5.01 11.41 10.45
C SER A 47 -4.71 10.18 9.58
N LYS A 48 -5.48 9.09 9.72
CA LYS A 48 -5.30 7.90 8.89
C LYS A 48 -5.63 8.16 7.41
N ALA A 49 -6.62 9.02 7.13
CA ALA A 49 -6.95 9.42 5.75
C ALA A 49 -5.88 10.34 5.15
N ARG A 50 -5.36 11.30 5.93
CA ARG A 50 -4.21 12.13 5.54
C ARG A 50 -2.99 11.26 5.23
N ASP A 51 -2.70 10.31 6.12
CA ASP A 51 -1.58 9.41 5.96
C ASP A 51 -1.80 8.52 4.72
N ASP A 52 -2.99 7.95 4.49
CA ASP A 52 -3.30 7.16 3.29
C ASP A 52 -3.03 7.96 1.99
N LEU A 53 -3.36 9.27 1.93
CA LEU A 53 -2.95 10.14 0.82
C LEU A 53 -1.42 10.30 0.70
N ILE A 54 -0.71 10.48 1.82
CA ILE A 54 0.76 10.62 1.81
C ILE A 54 1.41 9.39 1.15
N THR A 55 0.95 8.17 1.45
CA THR A 55 1.49 6.97 0.78
C THR A 55 1.06 6.85 -0.67
N ILE A 56 -0.19 7.18 -1.02
CA ILE A 56 -0.64 7.14 -2.43
C ILE A 56 0.22 8.10 -3.28
N LEU A 57 0.50 9.30 -2.78
CA LEU A 57 1.29 10.31 -3.48
C LEU A 57 2.80 10.00 -3.47
N SER A 58 3.35 9.41 -2.39
CA SER A 58 4.79 9.13 -2.30
C SER A 58 5.28 8.10 -3.33
N HIS A 59 4.43 7.20 -3.82
CA HIS A 59 4.77 6.29 -4.93
C HIS A 59 5.11 7.01 -6.26
N TYR A 60 4.78 8.31 -6.36
CA TYR A 60 5.02 9.14 -7.55
C TYR A 60 5.98 10.30 -7.26
N ASN A 61 6.70 10.27 -6.13
CA ASN A 61 7.59 11.37 -5.72
C ASN A 61 8.75 11.60 -6.71
N ASP A 62 9.18 10.55 -7.42
CA ASP A 62 10.22 10.62 -8.45
C ASP A 62 9.65 10.89 -9.86
N GLN A 63 8.34 11.16 -9.96
CA GLN A 63 7.60 11.45 -11.20
C GLN A 63 6.99 12.86 -11.11
N PRO A 64 7.80 13.93 -11.32
CA PRO A 64 7.38 15.32 -11.16
C PRO A 64 6.28 15.75 -12.15
N GLU A 65 6.06 15.00 -13.23
CA GLU A 65 4.93 15.19 -14.13
C GLU A 65 3.59 14.70 -13.54
N LEU A 66 3.61 13.97 -12.42
CA LEU A 66 2.43 13.49 -11.68
C LEU A 66 2.29 14.16 -10.30
N VAL A 67 3.35 14.18 -9.50
CA VAL A 67 3.35 14.71 -8.13
C VAL A 67 4.58 15.57 -7.90
N VAL A 68 4.40 16.77 -7.35
CA VAL A 68 5.49 17.69 -6.98
C VAL A 68 5.47 18.00 -5.49
N ALA A 69 6.65 18.21 -4.90
CA ALA A 69 6.78 18.77 -3.56
C ALA A 69 6.52 20.29 -3.59
N ALA A 70 5.64 20.79 -2.72
CA ALA A 70 5.31 22.20 -2.61
C ALA A 70 6.41 22.99 -1.90
N ASN A 71 7.48 23.32 -2.62
CA ASN A 71 8.32 24.45 -2.24
C ASN A 71 7.46 25.72 -2.25
N GLN A 72 7.41 26.43 -1.12
CA GLN A 72 6.43 27.50 -0.86
C GLN A 72 6.48 28.64 -1.89
N SER A 73 7.61 28.84 -2.58
CA SER A 73 7.86 29.94 -3.52
C SER A 73 7.22 29.80 -4.91
N GLN A 74 6.72 28.61 -5.31
CA GLN A 74 6.26 28.40 -6.70
C GLN A 74 4.75 28.61 -6.91
N TYR A 75 3.91 28.44 -5.89
CA TYR A 75 2.46 28.46 -6.06
C TYR A 75 1.83 29.87 -6.23
N GLN A 76 2.56 30.95 -5.93
CA GLN A 76 2.06 32.32 -6.15
C GLN A 76 2.29 32.86 -7.58
N ASN A 77 3.12 32.21 -8.40
CA ASN A 77 3.50 32.69 -9.74
C ASN A 77 2.68 32.06 -10.89
N MET A 78 1.50 31.50 -10.60
CA MET A 78 0.57 30.93 -11.59
C MET A 78 -0.78 31.66 -11.68
N HIS A 79 -0.87 32.89 -11.18
CA HIS A 79 -2.00 33.77 -11.49
C HIS A 79 -1.69 34.62 -12.73
N GLU A 80 -2.69 34.69 -13.60
CA GLU A 80 -2.63 35.18 -14.98
C GLU A 80 -2.46 36.71 -15.10
N PRO A 81 -1.99 37.24 -16.26
CA PRO A 81 -2.91 37.37 -17.40
C PRO A 81 -2.30 37.05 -18.79
N VAL A 82 -3.06 36.30 -19.60
CA VAL A 82 -2.83 36.21 -21.04
C VAL A 82 -3.47 37.42 -21.71
N SER A 83 -2.67 38.28 -22.32
CA SER A 83 -3.16 39.41 -23.13
C SER A 83 -2.37 39.56 -24.43
N SER A 84 -3.09 40.01 -25.46
CA SER A 84 -2.58 40.55 -26.72
C SER A 84 -1.78 39.63 -27.65
N LYS A 85 -2.46 39.15 -28.71
CA LYS A 85 -1.80 38.91 -30.01
C LYS A 85 -1.53 40.26 -30.69
N ASN A 86 -0.33 40.48 -31.23
CA ASN A 86 -0.12 40.99 -32.60
C ASN A 86 1.38 41.09 -32.98
N ASN A 87 1.65 41.11 -34.29
CA ASN A 87 2.99 41.23 -34.91
C ASN A 87 3.47 42.71 -34.88
N LYS A 88 4.71 43.13 -35.21
CA LYS A 88 5.61 42.72 -36.31
C LYS A 88 6.96 43.52 -36.24
N ALA A 89 8.02 43.05 -36.93
CA ALA A 89 9.24 43.80 -37.36
C ALA A 89 10.25 44.23 -36.25
N GLN A 90 11.57 44.46 -36.48
CA GLN A 90 12.47 44.24 -37.66
C GLN A 90 13.96 44.13 -37.21
N GLU A 91 14.84 43.54 -38.06
CA GLU A 91 16.30 43.80 -38.24
C GLU A 91 17.26 44.03 -37.03
N SER A 92 18.24 43.15 -36.72
CA SER A 92 19.59 42.92 -37.37
C SER A 92 20.77 43.48 -36.51
N VAL A 93 22.10 43.25 -36.68
CA VAL A 93 22.98 42.56 -37.66
C VAL A 93 24.21 41.92 -36.93
N GLY A 94 24.75 40.78 -37.43
CA GLY A 94 26.19 40.42 -37.33
C GLY A 94 26.69 39.63 -36.08
N HIS A 95 27.90 39.03 -36.08
CA HIS A 95 28.83 38.70 -37.19
C HIS A 95 29.96 37.73 -36.75
N HIS A 96 30.24 36.66 -37.53
CA HIS A 96 31.40 35.73 -37.45
C HIS A 96 31.55 34.88 -36.15
N HIS A 97 32.37 33.81 -36.07
CA HIS A 97 33.27 33.15 -37.03
C HIS A 97 33.23 31.59 -36.95
N ALA A 98 34.00 30.93 -37.81
CA ALA A 98 34.13 29.48 -38.07
C ALA A 98 34.79 28.67 -36.90
N GLN A 99 35.07 27.34 -36.96
CA GLN A 99 35.43 26.52 -38.13
C GLN A 99 35.33 24.98 -37.92
N ASN A 100 35.24 24.26 -39.05
CA ASN A 100 35.37 22.83 -39.41
C ASN A 100 35.83 21.78 -38.36
N SER A 101 35.42 20.50 -38.36
CA SER A 101 34.89 19.55 -39.39
C SER A 101 35.92 18.80 -40.27
N ALA A 102 36.14 17.51 -39.97
CA ALA A 102 36.59 16.43 -40.87
C ALA A 102 36.05 15.10 -40.28
N THR A 103 35.27 14.21 -40.91
CA THR A 103 35.06 13.79 -42.33
C THR A 103 36.14 12.82 -42.85
N GLY A 104 35.82 11.53 -43.07
CA GLY A 104 36.79 10.58 -43.66
C GLY A 104 36.51 9.05 -43.60
N GLN A 105 35.36 8.60 -44.11
CA GLN A 105 35.10 7.33 -44.88
C GLN A 105 35.78 5.96 -44.58
N GLN A 106 34.97 4.90 -44.82
CA GLN A 106 35.29 3.47 -45.07
C GLN A 106 36.08 3.27 -46.41
N PRO A 107 36.54 2.06 -46.89
CA PRO A 107 35.99 0.71 -46.60
C PRO A 107 36.89 -0.57 -46.66
N GLN A 108 36.25 -1.70 -46.29
CA GLN A 108 36.34 -3.09 -46.84
C GLN A 108 37.61 -3.99 -46.73
N LEU A 109 37.35 -5.19 -46.16
CA LEU A 109 37.67 -6.55 -46.64
C LEU A 109 39.13 -6.97 -46.99
N THR A 110 39.55 -8.11 -46.46
CA THR A 110 39.60 -9.42 -47.17
C THR A 110 39.80 -10.56 -46.15
N GLU A 111 39.36 -11.77 -46.48
CA GLU A 111 39.47 -12.99 -45.64
C GLU A 111 40.85 -13.65 -45.73
N ASN A 112 41.22 -14.46 -44.72
CA ASN A 112 41.74 -15.79 -45.03
C ASN A 112 41.58 -16.80 -43.87
N GLN A 113 41.53 -18.07 -44.24
CA GLN A 113 41.61 -19.24 -43.35
C GLN A 113 43.11 -19.59 -43.16
N THR A 114 43.59 -20.49 -42.28
CA THR A 114 42.98 -21.60 -41.54
C THR A 114 43.89 -21.93 -40.33
N GLU A 115 43.36 -22.51 -39.25
CA GLU A 115 43.82 -23.79 -38.63
C GLU A 115 43.32 -23.97 -37.20
N ILE A 116 43.36 -25.21 -36.71
CA ILE A 116 42.67 -25.68 -35.50
C ILE A 116 43.70 -26.05 -34.43
N SER A 117 43.51 -25.57 -33.21
CA SER A 117 44.10 -26.19 -32.01
C SER A 117 43.23 -25.97 -30.78
N GLN A 118 43.18 -26.97 -29.92
CA GLN A 118 42.30 -27.04 -28.76
C GLN A 118 43.00 -26.46 -27.53
N ALA A 119 42.27 -25.73 -26.67
CA ALA A 119 42.12 -26.04 -25.23
C ALA A 119 41.53 -24.86 -24.42
N SER A 120 40.93 -25.21 -23.27
CA SER A 120 40.79 -24.37 -22.07
C SER A 120 39.97 -23.08 -22.14
N SER A 121 38.72 -23.16 -21.67
CA SER A 121 38.07 -22.05 -20.93
C SER A 121 38.90 -21.69 -19.68
N PRO A 122 38.80 -20.45 -19.18
CA PRO A 122 37.69 -20.15 -18.29
C PRO A 122 36.90 -18.92 -18.73
N ASN A 123 35.59 -19.07 -18.87
CA ASN A 123 34.70 -17.96 -19.18
C ASN A 123 34.41 -17.19 -17.88
N SER A 124 34.83 -15.93 -17.79
CA SER A 124 34.50 -15.08 -16.63
C SER A 124 32.99 -14.86 -16.59
N PRO A 125 32.31 -15.00 -15.44
CA PRO A 125 30.92 -14.59 -15.32
C PRO A 125 30.80 -13.09 -15.61
N VAL A 126 30.08 -12.73 -16.67
CA VAL A 126 29.63 -11.35 -16.83
C VAL A 126 28.61 -11.11 -15.74
N GLU A 127 28.98 -10.30 -14.75
CA GLU A 127 28.13 -9.93 -13.63
C GLU A 127 27.01 -8.99 -14.11
N GLN A 128 25.99 -9.59 -14.72
CA GLN A 128 24.75 -8.90 -15.04
C GLN A 128 24.09 -8.50 -13.71
N PRO A 129 23.66 -7.24 -13.54
CA PRO A 129 22.96 -6.83 -12.33
C PRO A 129 21.61 -7.54 -12.27
N HIS A 130 21.57 -8.64 -11.52
CA HIS A 130 20.33 -9.30 -11.15
C HIS A 130 19.53 -8.31 -10.30
N THR A 131 18.60 -7.61 -10.93
CA THR A 131 17.57 -6.84 -10.23
C THR A 131 16.71 -7.85 -9.47
N ASP A 132 17.05 -8.04 -8.20
CA ASP A 132 16.39 -8.97 -7.29
C ASP A 132 15.00 -8.43 -6.96
N ASN A 133 14.08 -8.63 -7.91
CA ASN A 133 12.64 -8.49 -7.74
C ASN A 133 12.19 -9.59 -6.79
N SER A 134 12.58 -9.46 -5.52
CA SER A 134 12.24 -10.39 -4.46
C SER A 134 10.73 -10.54 -4.43
N SER A 135 10.23 -11.70 -4.89
CA SER A 135 8.82 -12.02 -4.94
C SER A 135 8.33 -12.17 -3.50
N GLN A 136 7.96 -11.05 -2.90
CA GLN A 136 7.85 -10.90 -1.45
C GLN A 136 6.82 -11.88 -0.91
N GLU A 137 7.31 -12.94 -0.27
CA GLU A 137 6.49 -14.11 0.05
C GLU A 137 5.40 -13.73 1.04
N PHE A 138 4.15 -13.71 0.55
CA PHE A 138 2.99 -13.33 1.34
C PHE A 138 2.63 -14.47 2.29
N ILE A 139 3.35 -14.57 3.41
CA ILE A 139 3.07 -15.53 4.47
C ILE A 139 1.70 -15.20 5.09
N GLY A 140 0.78 -16.15 4.98
CA GLY A 140 -0.62 -15.99 5.38
C GLY A 140 -1.45 -17.26 5.18
N HIS A 141 -2.69 -17.25 5.67
CA HIS A 141 -3.63 -18.37 5.61
C HIS A 141 -4.98 -17.97 5.04
N HIS A 142 -5.53 -18.78 4.13
CA HIS A 142 -6.83 -18.60 3.52
C HIS A 142 -7.91 -19.42 4.25
N VAL A 143 -9.06 -18.81 4.51
CA VAL A 143 -10.24 -19.48 5.07
C VAL A 143 -11.44 -19.28 4.15
N TYR A 144 -12.03 -20.39 3.68
CA TYR A 144 -13.05 -20.39 2.63
C TYR A 144 -14.45 -20.69 3.20
N GLY A 145 -15.34 -19.70 3.15
CA GLY A 145 -16.76 -19.85 3.40
C GLY A 145 -17.57 -20.06 2.11
N LYS A 146 -18.87 -20.39 2.26
CA LYS A 146 -19.80 -20.60 1.13
C LYS A 146 -19.98 -19.33 0.28
N ASN A 147 -20.19 -18.19 0.93
CA ASN A 147 -20.58 -16.93 0.27
C ASN A 147 -19.43 -15.91 0.18
N ALA A 148 -18.33 -16.15 0.90
CA ALA A 148 -17.17 -15.28 0.98
C ALA A 148 -15.94 -16.07 1.47
N ALA A 149 -14.75 -15.52 1.28
CA ALA A 149 -13.49 -15.99 1.83
C ALA A 149 -12.78 -14.87 2.57
N ILE A 150 -11.86 -15.22 3.47
CA ILE A 150 -10.93 -14.31 4.12
C ILE A 150 -9.50 -14.83 4.00
N TYR A 151 -8.54 -13.92 3.97
CA TYR A 151 -7.12 -14.21 3.94
C TYR A 151 -6.42 -13.40 5.03
N PHE A 152 -5.80 -14.10 5.98
CA PHE A 152 -4.97 -13.51 7.03
C PHE A 152 -3.53 -13.45 6.52
N SER A 153 -2.89 -12.29 6.58
CA SER A 153 -1.51 -12.10 6.12
C SER A 153 -0.68 -11.31 7.12
N TYR A 154 0.62 -11.55 7.13
CA TYR A 154 1.57 -10.60 7.72
C TYR A 154 1.48 -9.25 7.00
N ASP A 155 1.50 -8.17 7.76
CA ASP A 155 1.51 -6.79 7.26
C ASP A 155 2.40 -5.93 8.19
N LYS A 156 2.81 -4.75 7.75
CA LYS A 156 3.56 -3.80 8.60
C LYS A 156 2.96 -2.41 8.57
N THR A 157 3.01 -1.70 9.69
CA THR A 157 2.77 -0.24 9.66
C THR A 157 3.98 0.43 8.99
N ARG A 158 3.79 1.69 8.56
CA ARG A 158 4.89 2.52 8.02
C ARG A 158 5.99 2.81 9.04
N ASN A 159 5.64 2.70 10.33
CA ASN A 159 6.57 2.86 11.45
C ASN A 159 7.30 1.53 11.77
N GLY A 160 7.08 0.48 10.98
CA GLY A 160 7.73 -0.83 11.13
C GLY A 160 7.04 -1.78 12.12
N ASP A 161 5.89 -1.42 12.70
CA ASP A 161 5.16 -2.31 13.60
C ASP A 161 4.72 -3.58 12.87
N ASN A 162 4.89 -4.73 13.51
CA ASN A 162 4.51 -6.02 12.96
C ASN A 162 3.00 -6.23 13.18
N THR A 163 2.23 -6.51 12.13
CA THR A 163 0.76 -6.52 12.16
C THR A 163 0.17 -7.69 11.37
N ILE A 164 -1.13 -7.92 11.54
CA ILE A 164 -1.92 -8.83 10.71
C ILE A 164 -2.91 -8.02 9.89
N ALA A 165 -3.02 -8.30 8.60
CA ALA A 165 -4.12 -7.84 7.79
C ALA A 165 -5.06 -8.98 7.43
N ILE A 166 -6.36 -8.66 7.43
CA ILE A 166 -7.42 -9.52 6.91
C ILE A 166 -7.92 -8.88 5.62
N ASP A 167 -7.79 -9.61 4.51
CA ASP A 167 -8.50 -9.35 3.27
C ASP A 167 -9.76 -10.20 3.23
N GLY A 168 -10.93 -9.61 2.99
CA GLY A 168 -12.19 -10.35 2.77
C GLY A 168 -12.73 -10.18 1.36
N ALA A 169 -13.13 -11.28 0.71
CA ALA A 169 -13.64 -11.30 -0.66
C ALA A 169 -14.98 -12.05 -0.77
N MET A 170 -15.90 -11.54 -1.59
CA MET A 170 -17.19 -12.19 -1.85
C MET A 170 -17.04 -13.34 -2.85
N SER A 171 -17.89 -14.36 -2.76
CA SER A 171 -17.95 -15.45 -3.73
C SER A 171 -18.47 -14.97 -5.09
N LEU A 172 -17.80 -15.41 -6.16
CA LEU A 172 -18.24 -15.34 -7.55
C LEU A 172 -18.87 -16.65 -8.03
N GLY A 173 -18.66 -17.75 -7.30
CA GLY A 173 -19.08 -19.10 -7.66
C GLY A 173 -18.42 -20.16 -6.77
N PRO A 174 -18.64 -21.46 -7.06
CA PRO A 174 -18.05 -22.54 -6.29
C PRO A 174 -16.52 -22.44 -6.22
N ARG A 175 -15.99 -22.16 -5.02
CA ARG A 175 -14.55 -21.93 -4.73
C ARG A 175 -13.90 -20.76 -5.50
N GLN A 176 -14.67 -19.82 -6.03
CA GLN A 176 -14.18 -18.62 -6.72
C GLN A 176 -14.58 -17.36 -5.95
N TYR A 177 -13.66 -16.40 -5.79
CA TYR A 177 -13.86 -15.21 -4.93
C TYR A 177 -13.28 -13.95 -5.57
N ASP A 178 -13.97 -12.81 -5.44
CA ASP A 178 -13.57 -11.52 -5.99
C ASP A 178 -12.51 -10.83 -5.10
N TRP A 179 -11.27 -11.27 -5.23
CA TRP A 179 -10.12 -10.62 -4.59
C TRP A 179 -9.80 -9.23 -5.19
N THR A 180 -10.37 -8.86 -6.34
CA THR A 180 -10.17 -7.53 -6.94
C THR A 180 -10.96 -6.45 -6.18
N LYS A 181 -12.13 -6.81 -5.64
CA LYS A 181 -12.99 -5.96 -4.81
C LYS A 181 -12.91 -6.30 -3.32
N LYS A 182 -11.75 -6.77 -2.85
CA LYS A 182 -11.55 -7.21 -1.46
C LYS A 182 -11.64 -6.05 -0.45
N LEU A 183 -12.26 -6.30 0.70
CA LEU A 183 -12.23 -5.42 1.85
C LEU A 183 -11.00 -5.74 2.72
N ARG A 184 -9.96 -4.91 2.68
CA ARG A 184 -8.79 -5.02 3.56
C ARG A 184 -8.97 -4.27 4.88
N ILE A 185 -8.62 -4.92 6.00
CA ILE A 185 -8.47 -4.34 7.35
C ILE A 185 -7.10 -4.78 7.90
N GLN A 186 -6.17 -3.84 8.07
CA GLN A 186 -4.90 -4.06 8.76
C GLN A 186 -5.10 -3.79 10.26
N ILE A 187 -5.03 -4.82 11.10
CA ILE A 187 -5.20 -4.75 12.55
C ILE A 187 -4.02 -3.98 13.16
N THR A 188 -4.29 -2.96 13.97
CA THR A 188 -3.24 -2.14 14.60
C THR A 188 -2.43 -2.92 15.63
N ARG A 189 -1.20 -2.47 15.95
CA ARG A 189 -0.39 -3.05 17.05
C ARG A 189 -1.11 -2.97 18.41
N SER A 190 -1.96 -1.97 18.62
CA SER A 190 -2.79 -1.80 19.82
C SER A 190 -4.00 -2.74 19.87
N ASP A 191 -4.59 -3.09 18.72
CA ASP A 191 -5.76 -3.99 18.65
C ASP A 191 -5.38 -5.47 18.48
N LEU A 192 -4.16 -5.77 18.02
CA LEU A 192 -3.70 -7.14 17.82
C LEU A 192 -3.79 -7.99 19.11
N PRO A 193 -3.52 -7.48 20.33
CA PRO A 193 -3.79 -8.19 21.58
C PRO A 193 -5.29 -8.48 21.83
N ASN A 194 -6.20 -7.57 21.44
CA ASN A 194 -7.65 -7.77 21.56
C ASN A 194 -8.11 -8.93 20.66
N VAL A 195 -7.62 -8.95 19.42
CA VAL A 195 -7.87 -10.01 18.44
C VAL A 195 -7.25 -11.33 18.90
N ALA A 196 -5.99 -11.31 19.35
CA ALA A 196 -5.30 -12.49 19.85
C ALA A 196 -6.03 -13.10 21.05
N ALA A 197 -6.50 -12.30 22.00
CA ALA A 197 -7.20 -12.79 23.18
C ALA A 197 -8.50 -13.55 22.82
N VAL A 198 -9.20 -13.14 21.76
CA VAL A 198 -10.34 -13.93 21.23
C VAL A 198 -9.85 -15.17 20.51
N VAL A 199 -8.92 -15.04 19.56
CA VAL A 199 -8.43 -16.16 18.73
C VAL A 199 -7.79 -17.28 19.56
N PHE A 200 -7.12 -16.95 20.68
CA PHE A 200 -6.59 -17.90 21.66
C PHE A 200 -7.64 -18.44 22.65
N GLY A 201 -8.91 -18.05 22.51
CA GLY A 201 -10.03 -18.54 23.32
C GLY A 201 -10.16 -17.92 24.71
N LEU A 202 -9.34 -16.91 25.04
CA LEU A 202 -9.36 -16.24 26.34
C LEU A 202 -10.56 -15.30 26.49
N LEU A 203 -11.00 -14.68 25.39
CA LEU A 203 -12.22 -13.86 25.28
C LEU A 203 -13.23 -14.50 24.32
N LYS A 204 -14.53 -14.21 24.51
CA LYS A 204 -15.57 -14.70 23.60
C LYS A 204 -15.59 -13.92 22.28
N LYS A 205 -15.46 -12.60 22.31
CA LYS A 205 -15.74 -11.73 21.16
C LYS A 205 -14.90 -10.46 21.21
N VAL A 206 -14.56 -9.93 20.03
CA VAL A 206 -13.96 -8.61 19.81
C VAL A 206 -14.71 -7.91 18.68
N GLU A 207 -14.94 -6.61 18.81
CA GLU A 207 -15.39 -5.75 17.73
C GLU A 207 -14.41 -4.58 17.58
N LEU A 208 -13.81 -4.46 16.41
CA LEU A 208 -13.01 -3.31 16.00
C LEU A 208 -13.85 -2.48 15.03
N SER A 209 -13.90 -1.17 15.26
CA SER A 209 -14.70 -0.23 14.47
C SER A 209 -13.91 1.06 14.21
N ASN A 210 -14.44 1.93 13.35
CA ASN A 210 -13.78 3.19 12.95
C ASN A 210 -12.47 2.96 12.18
N TYR A 211 -12.39 1.88 11.40
CA TYR A 211 -11.23 1.57 10.56
C TYR A 211 -11.35 2.16 9.14
N GLY A 212 -10.20 2.44 8.53
CA GLY A 212 -10.10 3.02 7.18
C GLY A 212 -10.30 4.54 7.14
N ALA A 213 -9.96 5.17 6.01
CA ALA A 213 -10.00 6.63 5.85
C ALA A 213 -11.39 7.26 6.11
N ASP A 214 -12.48 6.55 5.82
CA ASP A 214 -13.85 6.99 6.06
C ASP A 214 -14.43 6.54 7.43
N ASN A 215 -13.62 5.87 8.26
CA ASN A 215 -14.02 5.25 9.53
C ASN A 215 -15.20 4.26 9.41
N THR A 216 -15.55 3.79 8.21
CA THR A 216 -16.72 2.90 8.04
C THR A 216 -16.40 1.41 8.19
N LYS A 217 -15.12 1.02 8.12
CA LYS A 217 -14.73 -0.39 8.21
C LYS A 217 -14.89 -0.91 9.64
N ARG A 218 -15.41 -2.14 9.76
CA ARG A 218 -15.58 -2.86 11.02
C ARG A 218 -15.17 -4.32 10.84
N LEU A 219 -14.55 -4.88 11.89
CA LEU A 219 -14.20 -6.29 12.02
C LEU A 219 -14.80 -6.81 13.33
N MET A 220 -15.50 -7.94 13.28
CA MET A 220 -15.92 -8.69 14.45
C MET A 220 -15.38 -10.12 14.35
N ILE A 221 -14.84 -10.62 15.46
CA ILE A 221 -14.46 -12.03 15.60
C ILE A 221 -15.13 -12.58 16.86
N GLU A 222 -15.81 -13.72 16.73
CA GLU A 222 -16.43 -14.43 17.85
C GLU A 222 -15.93 -15.88 17.91
N ASN A 223 -15.52 -16.30 19.11
CA ASN A 223 -15.35 -17.69 19.51
C ASN A 223 -16.73 -18.28 19.84
N GLN A 224 -17.18 -19.23 19.03
CA GLN A 224 -18.47 -19.93 19.21
C GLN A 224 -18.29 -21.33 19.85
N GLY A 225 -17.16 -21.55 20.53
CA GLY A 225 -16.83 -22.78 21.25
C GLY A 225 -16.26 -23.86 20.34
N ASN A 226 -17.06 -24.37 19.41
CA ASN A 226 -16.63 -25.44 18.46
C ASN A 226 -16.04 -24.92 17.14
N LYS A 227 -16.15 -23.61 16.89
CA LYS A 227 -15.67 -22.90 15.70
C LYS A 227 -15.50 -21.43 16.02
N TYR A 228 -14.87 -20.70 15.09
CA TYR A 228 -14.84 -19.24 15.12
C TYR A 228 -15.71 -18.66 14.00
N PHE A 229 -16.12 -17.41 14.14
CA PHE A 229 -16.84 -16.67 13.12
C PHE A 229 -16.24 -15.27 12.97
N VAL A 230 -15.96 -14.89 11.72
CA VAL A 230 -15.47 -13.56 11.36
C VAL A 230 -16.51 -12.84 10.51
N ASN A 231 -16.73 -11.57 10.84
CA ASN A 231 -17.60 -10.67 10.10
C ASN A 231 -16.83 -9.39 9.78
N MET A 232 -16.84 -8.97 8.51
CA MET A 232 -16.24 -7.73 8.04
C MET A 232 -17.27 -6.92 7.26
N SER A 233 -17.32 -5.61 7.51
CA SER A 233 -18.25 -4.71 6.83
C SER A 233 -17.61 -3.33 6.64
N ALA A 234 -18.07 -2.60 5.61
CA ALA A 234 -17.67 -1.22 5.30
C ALA A 234 -18.72 -0.56 4.41
N LYS A 235 -18.73 0.78 4.34
CA LYS A 235 -19.68 1.50 3.48
C LYS A 235 -19.37 1.24 2.00
N GLY A 236 -20.38 0.76 1.26
CA GLY A 236 -20.26 0.39 -0.15
C GLY A 236 -19.72 -1.02 -0.40
N TYR A 237 -19.47 -1.82 0.64
CA TYR A 237 -19.08 -3.23 0.53
C TYR A 237 -20.23 -4.14 0.98
N ASN A 238 -20.35 -5.31 0.34
CA ASN A 238 -21.18 -6.39 0.86
C ASN A 238 -20.60 -6.89 2.20
N GLN A 239 -21.47 -7.35 3.10
CA GLN A 239 -21.03 -7.93 4.37
C GLN A 239 -20.35 -9.29 4.13
N ILE A 240 -19.09 -9.39 4.55
CA ILE A 240 -18.28 -10.60 4.44
C ILE A 240 -18.43 -11.37 5.76
N ALA A 241 -18.88 -12.62 5.67
CA ALA A 241 -19.15 -13.48 6.82
C ALA A 241 -18.59 -14.88 6.57
N VAL A 242 -17.61 -15.29 7.38
CA VAL A 242 -16.88 -16.55 7.20
C VAL A 242 -16.75 -17.30 8.53
N PRO A 243 -17.24 -18.55 8.63
CA PRO A 243 -16.89 -19.44 9.73
C PRO A 243 -15.46 -19.97 9.54
N ILE A 244 -14.69 -20.04 10.63
CA ILE A 244 -13.32 -20.56 10.66
C ILE A 244 -13.33 -21.90 11.39
N SER A 245 -12.73 -22.93 10.79
CA SER A 245 -12.65 -24.27 11.38
C SER A 245 -11.61 -24.38 12.51
N ALA A 246 -11.61 -25.51 13.22
CA ALA A 246 -10.59 -25.81 14.23
C ALA A 246 -9.17 -25.92 13.63
N SER A 247 -9.05 -26.35 12.37
CA SER A 247 -7.76 -26.40 11.65
C SER A 247 -7.32 -25.01 11.21
N ASP A 248 -8.23 -24.23 10.62
CA ASP A 248 -7.92 -22.87 10.15
C ASP A 248 -7.51 -21.93 11.29
N ILE A 249 -8.17 -22.03 12.45
CA ILE A 249 -7.84 -21.18 13.60
C ILE A 249 -6.48 -21.54 14.22
N PHE A 250 -5.94 -22.75 13.98
CA PHE A 250 -4.58 -23.11 14.39
C PHE A 250 -3.53 -22.31 13.61
N GLU A 251 -3.65 -22.25 12.29
CA GLU A 251 -2.76 -21.45 11.44
C GLU A 251 -2.88 -19.95 11.75
N VAL A 252 -4.12 -19.44 11.93
CA VAL A 252 -4.37 -18.04 12.29
C VAL A 252 -3.78 -17.68 13.66
N ARG A 253 -3.76 -18.62 14.63
CA ARG A 253 -3.03 -18.44 15.92
C ARG A 253 -1.53 -18.32 15.70
N GLY A 254 -0.94 -19.17 14.88
CA GLY A 254 0.48 -19.13 14.52
C GLY A 254 0.89 -17.78 13.93
N LEU A 255 0.12 -17.30 12.95
CA LEU A 255 0.36 -16.00 12.31
C LEU A 255 0.31 -14.84 13.32
N ILE A 256 -0.74 -14.78 14.15
CA ILE A 256 -0.93 -13.71 15.15
C ILE A 256 0.20 -13.75 16.21
N LEU A 257 0.56 -14.93 16.71
CA LEU A 257 1.60 -15.10 17.71
C LEU A 257 2.97 -14.66 17.19
N ALA A 258 3.31 -15.01 15.95
CA ALA A 258 4.55 -14.57 15.31
C ALA A 258 4.66 -13.04 15.21
N GLN A 259 3.56 -12.33 14.89
CA GLN A 259 3.55 -10.87 14.85
C GLN A 259 3.61 -10.24 16.26
N LEU A 260 2.99 -10.85 17.27
CA LEU A 260 3.12 -10.41 18.67
C LEU A 260 4.56 -10.55 19.18
N ILE A 261 5.22 -11.69 18.92
CA ILE A 261 6.62 -11.92 19.29
C ILE A 261 7.55 -10.94 18.56
N LYS A 262 7.36 -10.69 17.27
CA LYS A 262 8.15 -9.69 16.51
C LYS A 262 7.98 -8.25 17.03
N ASN A 263 6.90 -7.95 17.76
CA ASN A 263 6.69 -6.66 18.43
C ASN A 263 7.26 -6.60 19.85
N ARG A 264 7.67 -7.74 20.43
CA ARG A 264 8.19 -7.90 21.79
C ARG A 264 9.25 -9.03 21.89
N PRO A 265 10.32 -9.00 21.08
CA PRO A 265 11.37 -10.03 21.15
C PRO A 265 12.01 -10.13 22.55
N GLU A 266 12.04 -9.02 23.30
CA GLU A 266 12.67 -8.90 24.61
C GLU A 266 12.02 -9.72 25.74
N ILE A 267 10.77 -10.19 25.57
CA ILE A 267 10.07 -11.04 26.57
C ILE A 267 9.85 -12.49 26.13
N GLY A 268 10.19 -12.83 24.88
CA GLY A 268 9.99 -14.16 24.29
C GLY A 268 8.53 -14.62 24.22
N THR A 269 8.33 -15.87 23.76
CA THR A 269 7.00 -16.49 23.59
C THR A 269 6.21 -16.55 24.90
N GLU A 270 6.83 -17.00 25.99
CA GLU A 270 6.15 -17.15 27.28
C GLU A 270 5.74 -15.80 27.88
N GLY A 271 6.58 -14.76 27.76
CA GLY A 271 6.22 -13.41 28.18
C GLY A 271 5.05 -12.83 27.38
N VAL A 272 5.01 -13.08 26.06
CA VAL A 272 3.87 -12.71 25.20
C VAL A 272 2.60 -13.44 25.63
N LEU A 273 2.66 -14.75 25.87
CA LEU A 273 1.51 -15.56 26.27
C LEU A 273 1.02 -15.24 27.70
N ALA A 274 1.94 -14.90 28.63
CA ALA A 274 1.60 -14.43 29.97
C ALA A 274 0.89 -13.06 29.91
N ASN A 275 1.46 -12.09 29.21
CA ASN A 275 0.85 -10.77 29.04
C ASN A 275 -0.52 -10.85 28.34
N LEU A 276 -0.68 -11.75 27.37
CA LEU A 276 -1.97 -11.95 26.70
C LEU A 276 -3.06 -12.51 27.64
N LYS A 277 -2.69 -13.36 28.60
CA LYS A 277 -3.59 -13.83 29.67
C LYS A 277 -4.00 -12.68 30.59
N CYS A 278 -3.06 -11.86 31.04
CA CYS A 278 -3.34 -10.68 31.87
C CYS A 278 -4.25 -9.67 31.16
N HIS A 279 -3.96 -9.37 29.89
CA HIS A 279 -4.77 -8.51 29.01
C HIS A 279 -6.23 -8.99 28.92
N ALA A 280 -6.43 -10.30 28.71
CA ALA A 280 -7.76 -10.90 28.65
C ALA A 280 -8.51 -10.89 30.00
N VAL A 281 -7.81 -10.89 31.14
CA VAL A 281 -8.43 -10.72 32.47
C VAL A 281 -8.90 -9.29 32.67
N MET A 282 -8.09 -8.28 32.33
CA MET A 282 -8.50 -6.87 32.45
C MET A 282 -9.73 -6.55 31.60
N ILE A 283 -9.81 -7.06 30.36
CA ILE A 283 -10.98 -6.86 29.50
C ILE A 283 -12.23 -7.56 30.07
N LYS A 284 -12.10 -8.73 30.71
CA LYS A 284 -13.23 -9.39 31.40
C LYS A 284 -13.75 -8.55 32.57
N GLN A 285 -12.86 -7.95 33.35
CA GLN A 285 -13.21 -7.11 34.49
C GLN A 285 -13.89 -5.81 34.04
N ALA A 286 -13.38 -5.16 32.98
CA ALA A 286 -13.99 -3.97 32.41
C ALA A 286 -15.40 -4.23 31.82
N ASN A 287 -15.64 -5.42 31.29
CA ASN A 287 -16.95 -5.85 30.75
C ASN A 287 -17.90 -6.44 31.83
N GLN A 288 -17.57 -6.29 33.12
CA GLN A 288 -18.38 -6.72 34.27
C GLN A 288 -18.81 -5.55 35.17
N GLN A 289 -18.58 -4.32 34.70
CA GLN A 289 -18.97 -3.05 35.33
C GLN A 289 -20.05 -2.36 34.50
#